data_AF-A0A953KYP5-F1
#
_entry.id   AF-A0A953KYP5-F1
#
_cell.length_a   1.000
_cell.length_b   1.000
_cell.length_c   1.000
_cell.angle_alpha   90.00
_cell.angle_beta   90.00
_cell.angle_gamma   90.00
#
_symmetry.space_group_name_H-M   'P 1'
#
loop_
_entity.id
_entity.type
_entity.pdbx_description
1 polymer ?
#
loop_
_entity_poly.entity_id
_entity_poly.type
_entity_poly.pdbx_seq_one_letter_code
_entity_poly.pdbx_strand_id
1 'polypeptide(L)'
;EIYAQPKGKRPSTLTQLSGGEKTLTSTAFLFAIYLIKPAPFCILDEVDAPLDDANVGKFTSMIRKFSDNSQFIIVTHNKQTMASVDVIYGVTMQEAGVSKLVPVDFRSLN
;
A
#
# COMPACT_ATOMS: atom_id res chain seq x y z
N GLU A 1 -25.30 -3.00 -4.92
CA GLU A 1 -24.60 -4.12 -4.23
C GLU A 1 -23.23 -4.32 -4.87
N ILE A 2 -22.22 -4.73 -4.08
CA ILE A 2 -20.87 -5.04 -4.58
C ILE A 2 -20.78 -6.53 -4.86
N TYR A 3 -20.52 -6.90 -6.11
CA TYR A 3 -20.27 -8.27 -6.55
C TYR A 3 -18.79 -8.44 -6.83
N ALA A 4 -18.19 -9.51 -6.30
CA ALA A 4 -16.78 -9.82 -6.51
C ALA A 4 -16.62 -11.24 -7.01
N GLN A 5 -15.66 -11.45 -7.91
CA GLN A 5 -15.32 -12.77 -8.42
C GLN A 5 -13.82 -13.04 -8.23
N PRO A 6 -13.41 -13.59 -7.09
CA PRO A 6 -12.05 -14.06 -6.89
C PRO A 6 -11.67 -15.15 -7.89
N LYS A 7 -10.37 -15.29 -8.18
CA LYS A 7 -9.86 -16.29 -9.12
C LYS A 7 -10.36 -17.69 -8.75
N GLY A 8 -11.05 -18.34 -9.68
CA GLY A 8 -11.56 -19.71 -9.49
C GLY A 8 -12.88 -19.82 -8.70
N LYS A 9 -13.51 -18.71 -8.30
CA LYS A 9 -14.84 -18.71 -7.69
C LYS A 9 -15.90 -18.14 -8.62
N ARG A 10 -17.16 -18.52 -8.35
CA ARG A 10 -18.33 -17.86 -8.95
C ARG A 10 -18.52 -16.49 -8.29
N PRO A 11 -19.13 -15.51 -8.99
CA PRO A 11 -19.46 -14.22 -8.40
C PRO A 11 -20.28 -14.43 -7.13
N SER A 12 -19.86 -13.81 -6.04
CA SER A 12 -20.53 -13.88 -4.76
C SER A 12 -20.63 -12.49 -4.12
N THR A 13 -21.53 -12.37 -3.15
CA THR A 13 -21.67 -11.14 -2.37
C THR A 13 -20.49 -10.98 -1.43
N LEU A 14 -20.18 -9.74 -1.04
CA LEU A 14 -19.03 -9.43 -0.17
C LEU A 14 -19.07 -10.22 1.15
N THR A 15 -20.25 -10.51 1.70
CA THR A 15 -20.41 -11.29 2.94
C THR A 15 -19.92 -12.73 2.83
N GLN A 16 -19.99 -13.33 1.63
CA GLN A 16 -19.62 -14.72 1.33
C GLN A 16 -18.12 -14.92 1.04
N LEU A 17 -17.34 -13.84 1.00
CA LEU A 17 -15.90 -13.89 0.79
C LEU A 17 -15.14 -14.23 2.09
N SER A 18 -13.99 -14.91 1.95
CA SER A 18 -13.04 -15.11 3.05
C SER A 18 -12.45 -13.78 3.54
N GLY A 19 -11.81 -13.76 4.70
CA GLY A 19 -11.15 -12.56 5.21
C GLY A 19 -10.14 -11.96 4.22
N GLY A 20 -9.26 -12.80 3.65
CA GLY A 20 -8.30 -12.36 2.64
C GLY A 20 -8.94 -11.88 1.34
N GLU A 21 -10.02 -12.53 0.89
CA GLU A 21 -10.77 -12.12 -0.31
C GLU A 21 -11.48 -10.78 -0.12
N LYS A 22 -12.03 -10.52 1.08
CA LYS A 22 -12.60 -9.23 1.45
C LYS A 22 -11.55 -8.13 1.41
N THR A 23 -10.38 -8.36 2.02
CA THR A 23 -9.27 -7.41 1.99
C THR A 23 -8.86 -7.08 0.56
N LEU A 24 -8.61 -8.09 -0.27
CA LEU A 24 -8.21 -7.88 -1.66
C LEU A 24 -9.25 -7.10 -2.47
N THR A 25 -10.53 -7.42 -2.29
CA THR A 25 -11.64 -6.75 -2.98
C THR A 25 -11.76 -5.28 -2.55
N SER A 26 -11.68 -5.01 -1.25
CA SER A 26 -11.70 -3.65 -0.71
C SER A 26 -10.52 -2.81 -1.20
N THR A 27 -9.31 -3.39 -1.21
CA THR A 27 -8.10 -2.75 -1.73
C THR A 27 -8.25 -2.44 -3.21
N ALA A 28 -8.73 -3.39 -4.02
CA ALA A 28 -8.97 -3.17 -5.45
C ALA A 28 -10.00 -2.05 -5.69
N PHE A 29 -11.07 -2.00 -4.88
CA PHE A 29 -12.10 -0.96 -4.98
C PHE A 29 -11.56 0.42 -4.59
N LEU A 30 -10.77 0.51 -3.51
CA LEU A 30 -10.12 1.75 -3.09
C LEU A 30 -9.23 2.32 -4.22
N PHE A 31 -8.41 1.48 -4.84
CA PHE A 31 -7.57 1.88 -5.96
C PHE A 31 -8.38 2.23 -7.22
N ALA A 32 -9.52 1.56 -7.47
CA ALA A 32 -10.42 1.91 -8.56
C ALA A 32 -11.03 3.32 -8.38
N ILE A 33 -11.38 3.71 -7.14
CA ILE A 33 -11.82 5.07 -6.84
C ILE A 33 -10.67 6.06 -7.06
N TYR A 34 -9.47 5.73 -6.59
CA TYR A 34 -8.29 6.57 -6.75
C TYR A 34 -7.97 6.85 -8.23
N LEU A 35 -8.13 5.85 -9.09
CA LEU A 35 -7.93 5.94 -10.54
C LEU A 35 -8.82 6.96 -11.25
N ILE A 36 -10.02 7.25 -10.72
CA ILE A 36 -10.99 8.15 -11.37
C ILE A 36 -10.57 9.61 -11.22
N LYS A 37 -9.99 9.97 -10.07
CA LYS A 37 -9.52 11.32 -9.79
C LYS A 37 -8.29 11.26 -8.91
N PRO A 38 -7.10 11.02 -9.49
CA PRO A 38 -5.88 10.91 -8.71
C PRO A 38 -5.61 12.23 -7.99
N ALA A 39 -5.44 12.14 -6.68
CA ALA A 39 -5.01 13.28 -5.87
C ALA A 39 -3.52 13.57 -6.16
N PRO A 40 -3.05 14.83 -6.06
CA PRO A 40 -1.63 15.15 -6.25
C PRO A 40 -0.72 14.41 -5.27
N PHE A 41 -1.25 14.05 -4.09
CA PHE A 41 -0.58 13.16 -3.14
C PHE A 41 -1.57 12.22 -2.44
N CYS A 42 -1.08 11.07 -1.97
CA CYS A 42 -1.82 10.07 -1.23
C CYS A 42 -1.01 9.61 -0.02
N ILE A 43 -1.65 9.54 1.16
CA ILE A 43 -1.04 9.06 2.40
C ILE A 43 -1.71 7.74 2.79
N LEU A 44 -0.92 6.69 2.95
CA LEU A 44 -1.39 5.36 3.33
C LEU A 44 -0.71 4.95 4.63
N ASP A 45 -1.50 4.55 5.62
CA ASP A 45 -1.01 4.14 6.94
C ASP A 45 -1.31 2.66 7.19
N GLU A 46 -0.25 1.85 7.28
CA GLU A 46 -0.26 0.39 7.53
C GLU A 46 -1.25 -0.43 6.69
N VAL A 47 -1.57 0.05 5.49
CA VAL A 47 -2.54 -0.61 4.59
C VAL A 47 -2.07 -1.99 4.09
N ASP A 48 -0.77 -2.27 4.20
CA ASP A 48 -0.14 -3.51 3.82
C ASP A 48 0.01 -4.51 4.99
N ALA A 49 -0.33 -4.12 6.23
CA ALA A 49 -0.31 -5.00 7.40
C ALA A 49 -1.12 -6.31 7.25
N PRO A 50 -2.31 -6.34 6.61
CA PRO A 50 -3.06 -7.58 6.44
C PRO A 50 -2.68 -8.38 5.18
N LEU A 51 -1.67 -7.95 4.42
CA LEU A 51 -1.29 -8.59 3.16
C LEU A 51 -0.18 -9.63 3.36
N ASP A 52 -0.26 -10.74 2.63
CA ASP A 52 0.85 -11.68 2.49
C ASP A 52 1.91 -11.17 1.50
N ASP A 53 3.11 -11.77 1.50
CA ASP A 53 4.23 -11.36 0.64
C ASP A 53 3.85 -11.26 -0.85
N ALA A 54 3.03 -12.18 -1.34
CA ALA A 54 2.59 -12.19 -2.73
C ALA A 54 1.69 -11.00 -3.08
N ASN A 55 0.84 -10.57 -2.14
CA ASN A 55 -0.04 -9.43 -2.31
C ASN A 55 0.66 -8.10 -2.01
N VAL A 56 1.66 -8.08 -1.12
CA VAL A 56 2.55 -6.92 -0.93
C VAL A 56 3.28 -6.59 -2.23
N GLY A 57 3.82 -7.57 -2.94
CA GLY A 57 4.45 -7.33 -4.25
C GLY A 57 3.51 -6.73 -5.31
N LYS A 58 2.23 -7.14 -5.32
CA LYS A 58 1.22 -6.54 -6.21
C LYS A 58 0.89 -5.10 -5.79
N PHE A 59 0.78 -4.87 -4.49
CA PHE A 59 0.54 -3.55 -3.91
C PHE A 59 1.66 -2.58 -4.28
N THR A 60 2.92 -2.93 -4.03
CA THR A 60 4.07 -2.07 -4.34
C THR A 60 4.20 -1.79 -5.83
N SER A 61 3.98 -2.79 -6.69
CA SER A 61 3.96 -2.62 -8.15
C SER A 61 2.88 -1.63 -8.59
N MET A 62 1.72 -1.67 -7.94
CA MET A 62 0.62 -0.75 -8.22
C MET A 62 0.94 0.68 -7.78
N ILE A 63 1.45 0.86 -6.55
CA ILE A 63 1.91 2.17 -6.07
C ILE A 63 2.96 2.77 -7.00
N ARG A 64 3.95 1.97 -7.43
CA ARG A 64 5.01 2.40 -8.35
C ARG A 64 4.47 2.87 -9.69
N LYS A 65 3.42 2.23 -10.21
CA LYS A 65 2.76 2.68 -11.44
C LYS A 65 2.01 4.00 -11.24
N PHE A 66 1.44 4.23 -10.05
CA PHE A 66 0.72 5.45 -9.75
C PHE A 66 1.63 6.61 -9.37
N SER A 67 2.85 6.35 -8.91
CA SER A 67 3.80 7.39 -8.54
C SER A 67 4.16 8.32 -9.70
N ASP A 68 3.97 7.89 -10.94
CA ASP A 68 4.17 8.71 -12.14
C ASP A 68 3.23 9.93 -12.21
N ASN A 69 2.05 9.82 -11.59
CA ASN A 69 1.01 10.87 -11.64
C ASN A 69 0.74 11.51 -10.27
N SER A 70 1.12 10.85 -9.17
CA SER A 70 0.77 11.26 -7.82
C SER A 70 1.86 10.91 -6.82
N GLN A 71 2.12 11.75 -5.83
CA GLN A 71 3.08 11.44 -4.78
C GLN A 71 2.48 10.49 -3.75
N PHE A 72 3.17 9.40 -3.41
CA PHE A 72 2.76 8.48 -2.35
C PHE A 72 3.63 8.64 -1.11
N ILE A 73 2.99 8.77 0.05
CA ILE A 73 3.61 8.73 1.37
C ILE A 73 3.03 7.51 2.08
N ILE A 74 3.87 6.53 2.39
CA ILE A 74 3.44 5.27 3.00
C ILE A 74 4.11 5.14 4.37
N VAL A 75 3.29 4.93 5.39
CA VAL A 75 3.73 4.56 6.73
C VAL A 75 3.56 3.04 6.84
N THR A 76 4.67 2.34 7.05
CA THR A 76 4.68 0.87 7.11
C THR A 76 5.93 0.38 7.85
N HIS A 77 5.83 -0.84 8.38
CA HIS A 77 6.95 -1.62 8.88
C HIS A 77 7.27 -2.84 7.99
N ASN A 78 6.60 -2.99 6.84
CA ASN A 78 6.80 -4.09 5.91
C ASN A 78 8.08 -3.90 5.09
N LYS A 79 9.03 -4.85 5.22
CA LYS A 79 10.34 -4.79 4.56
C LYS A 79 10.26 -4.78 3.04
N GLN A 80 9.31 -5.47 2.43
CA GLN A 80 9.16 -5.49 0.97
C GLN A 80 8.64 -4.16 0.44
N THR A 81 7.69 -3.54 1.14
CA THR A 81 7.22 -2.18 0.82
C THR A 81 8.34 -1.16 0.96
N MET A 82 9.08 -1.22 2.07
CA MET A 82 10.25 -0.36 2.31
C MET A 82 11.32 -0.52 1.21
N ALA A 83 11.56 -1.72 0.70
CA ALA A 83 12.54 -1.95 -0.37
C ALA A 83 12.07 -1.44 -1.75
N SER A 84 10.79 -1.08 -1.90
CA SER A 84 10.19 -0.74 -3.19
C SER A 84 9.97 0.76 -3.41
N VAL A 85 10.37 1.63 -2.47
CA VAL A 85 10.19 3.10 -2.54
C VAL A 85 11.48 3.82 -2.94
N ASP A 86 11.38 5.11 -3.27
CA ASP A 86 12.53 5.93 -3.66
C ASP A 86 13.31 6.51 -2.48
N VAL A 87 12.59 6.91 -1.43
CA VAL A 87 13.15 7.55 -0.24
C VAL A 87 12.45 6.96 0.99
N ILE A 88 13.23 6.66 2.03
CA ILE A 88 12.73 6.31 3.36
C ILE A 88 13.02 7.45 4.32
N TYR A 89 12.02 7.78 5.14
CA TYR A 89 12.19 8.63 6.31
C TYR A 89 12.05 7.76 7.56
N GLY A 90 13.19 7.37 8.15
CA GLY A 90 13.21 6.63 9.40
C GLY A 90 12.87 7.54 10.57
N VAL A 91 11.93 7.12 11.42
CA VAL A 91 11.62 7.81 12.68
C VAL A 91 12.35 7.10 13.82
N THR A 92 13.13 7.84 14.60
CA THR A 92 13.87 7.32 15.76
C THR A 92 13.69 8.23 16.98
N MET A 93 13.97 7.71 18.17
CA MET A 93 13.92 8.46 19.43
C MET A 93 15.28 8.33 20.12
N GLN A 94 16.17 9.31 19.90
CA GLN A 94 17.47 9.36 20.58
C GLN A 94 17.32 9.80 22.04
N GLU A 95 16.39 10.73 22.28
CA GLU A 95 15.95 11.16 23.61
C GLU A 95 14.52 10.67 23.85
N ALA A 96 14.23 10.31 25.11
CA ALA A 96 12.90 9.88 25.50
C ALA A 96 11.87 10.99 25.23
N GLY A 97 10.84 10.66 24.46
CA GLY A 97 9.77 11.59 24.07
C GLY A 97 10.09 12.54 22.91
N VAL A 98 11.29 12.48 22.31
CA VAL A 98 11.68 13.36 21.19
C VAL A 98 11.94 12.53 19.92
N SER A 99 11.00 12.62 18.97
CA SER A 99 11.13 11.98 17.66
C SER A 99 12.08 12.76 16.74
N LYS A 100 12.93 12.03 16.02
CA LYS A 100 13.86 12.54 15.01
C LYS A 100 13.70 11.78 13.71
N LEU A 101 13.76 12.51 12.59
CA LEU A 101 13.72 11.94 11.25
C LEU A 101 15.14 11.71 10.71
N VAL A 102 15.33 10.56 10.07
CA VAL A 102 16.57 10.17 9.39
C VAL A 102 16.22 9.83 7.94
N PRO A 103 16.58 10.68 6.95
CA PRO A 103 16.32 10.39 5.56
C PRO A 103 17.34 9.39 5.00
N VAL A 104 16.87 8.50 4.14
CA VAL A 104 17.67 7.56 3.35
C VAL A 104 17.14 7.62 1.92
N ASP A 105 17.97 8.02 0.97
CA ASP A 105 17.60 8.13 -0.44
C ASP A 105 18.13 6.93 -1.23
N PHE A 106 17.25 6.04 -1.65
CA PHE A 106 17.63 4.86 -2.41
C PHE A 106 18.00 5.16 -3.86
N ARG A 107 17.60 6.31 -4.39
CA ARG A 107 18.00 6.73 -5.75
C ARG A 107 19.50 7.01 -5.85
N SER A 108 20.15 7.27 -4.72
CA SER A 108 21.60 7.50 -4.64
C SER A 108 22.44 6.22 -4.64
N LEU A 109 21.81 5.05 -4.51
CA LEU A 109 22.47 3.74 -4.46
C LEU A 109 22.48 3.00 -5.81
N ASN A 110 21.82 3.57 -6.82
CA ASN A 110 21.82 3.11 -8.21
C ASN A 110 22.56 4.12 -9.11
#